data_AF-A0A843A8G9-F1
#
_entry.id   AF-A0A843A8G9-F1
#
_cell.length_a   1.000
_cell.length_b   1.000
_cell.length_c   1.000
_cell.angle_alpha   90.00
_cell.angle_beta   90.00
_cell.angle_gamma   90.00
#
_symmetry.space_group_name_H-M   'P 1'
#
loop_
_entity.id
_entity.type
_entity.pdbx_description
1 polymer ?
#
loop_
_entity_poly.entity_id
_entity_poly.type
_entity_poly.pdbx_seq_one_letter_code
_entity_poly.pdbx_strand_id
1 'polypeptide(L)' 'MSEFIWHWTKGNKKVYTTQIDRAEQAMKEGFFVMGARVNPLTSEQ' A
#
# COMPACT_ATOMS: atom_id res chain seq x y z
N MET A 1 2.19 16.55 4.38
CA MET A 1 1.18 15.63 3.82
C MET A 1 1.67 14.23 4.11
N SER A 2 0.85 13.36 4.72
CA SER A 2 1.27 11.98 4.98
C SER A 2 1.04 11.17 3.70
N GLU A 3 2.09 10.68 3.09
CA GLU A 3 1.95 9.73 1.97
C GLU A 3 1.59 8.36 2.56
N PHE A 4 0.59 7.70 1.99
CA PHE A 4 0.23 6.34 2.36
C PHE A 4 0.64 5.41 1.22
N ILE A 5 1.33 4.33 1.55
CA ILE A 5 1.61 3.24 0.62
C ILE A 5 0.69 2.09 0.99
N TRP A 6 -0.14 1.70 0.04
CA TRP A 6 -0.94 0.50 0.09
C TRP A 6 -0.14 -0.66 -0.51
N HIS A 7 -0.25 -1.83 0.10
CA HIS A 7 0.33 -3.04 -0.47
C HIS A 7 -0.51 -4.27 -0.21
N TRP A 8 -0.42 -5.24 -1.12
CA TRP A 8 -1.05 -6.54 -1.00
C TRP A 8 -0.23 -7.61 -1.72
N THR A 9 -0.59 -8.87 -1.48
CA THR A 9 0.06 -10.01 -2.11
C THR A 9 -0.84 -10.57 -3.21
N LYS A 10 -0.28 -10.73 -4.42
CA LYS A 10 -0.92 -11.39 -5.56
C LYS A 10 -0.06 -12.59 -5.96
N GLY A 11 -0.41 -13.78 -5.45
CA GLY A 11 0.41 -14.98 -5.58
C GLY A 11 1.75 -14.83 -4.85
N ASN A 12 2.87 -15.00 -5.57
CA ASN A 12 4.22 -14.79 -5.01
C ASN A 12 4.75 -13.36 -5.15
N LYS A 13 3.92 -12.40 -5.58
CA LYS A 13 4.34 -11.01 -5.79
C LYS A 13 3.68 -10.09 -4.78
N LYS A 14 4.47 -9.18 -4.19
CA LYS A 14 3.94 -8.03 -3.45
C LYS A 14 3.73 -6.87 -4.41
N VAL A 15 2.56 -6.25 -4.35
CA VAL A 15 2.20 -5.06 -5.12
C VAL A 15 2.16 -3.88 -4.16
N TYR A 16 2.72 -2.74 -4.57
CA TYR A 16 2.75 -1.51 -3.80
C TYR A 16 2.17 -0.37 -4.64
N THR A 17 1.37 0.51 -4.04
CA THR A 17 0.78 1.67 -4.71
C THR A 17 0.47 2.78 -3.71
N THR A 18 0.60 4.02 -4.14
CA THR A 18 0.11 5.20 -3.39
C THR A 18 -1.30 5.60 -3.79
N GLN A 19 -1.82 5.04 -4.90
CA GLN A 19 -3.16 5.32 -5.41
C GLN A 19 -4.22 4.54 -4.62
N ILE A 20 -5.15 5.25 -3.98
CA ILE A 20 -6.22 4.67 -3.17
C ILE A 20 -7.21 3.86 -4.02
N ASP A 21 -7.55 4.34 -5.23
CA ASP A 21 -8.53 3.66 -6.10
C ASP A 21 -8.10 2.23 -6.45
N ARG A 22 -6.78 2.04 -6.66
CA ARG A 22 -6.20 0.71 -6.92
C ARG A 22 -6.22 -0.19 -5.69
N ALA A 23 -6.03 0.38 -4.50
CA ALA A 23 -6.10 -0.34 -3.25
C ALA A 23 -7.55 -0.80 -2.96
N GLU A 24 -8.53 0.07 -3.19
CA GLU A 24 -9.96 -0.27 -3.06
C GLU A 24 -10.41 -1.32 -4.08
N GLN A 25 -9.93 -1.21 -5.33
CA GLN A 25 -10.20 -2.23 -6.33
C GLN A 25 -9.64 -3.60 -5.91
N ALA A 26 -8.41 -3.64 -5.40
CA ALA A 26 -7.81 -4.87 -4.91
C ALA A 26 -8.59 -5.46 -3.72
N MET A 27 -9.12 -4.62 -2.81
CA MET A 27 -10.02 -5.09 -1.75
C MET A 27 -11.31 -5.70 -2.31
N LYS A 28 -11.92 -5.07 -3.32
CA LYS A 28 -13.13 -5.62 -4.00
C LYS A 28 -12.86 -6.93 -4.73
N GLU A 29 -11.66 -7.11 -5.27
CA GLU A 29 -11.20 -8.37 -5.87
C GLU A 29 -10.92 -9.46 -4.82
N GLY A 30 -10.99 -9.14 -3.52
CA GLY A 30 -10.78 -10.09 -2.41
C GLY A 30 -9.33 -10.18 -1.92
N PHE A 31 -8.44 -9.28 -2.33
CA PHE A 31 -7.08 -9.24 -1.81
C PHE A 31 -7.04 -8.64 -0.41
N PHE A 32 -6.15 -9.17 0.43
CA PHE A 32 -5.83 -8.58 1.72
C PHE A 32 -4.86 -7.41 1.53
N VAL A 33 -5.39 -6.19 1.60
CA VAL A 33 -4.65 -4.94 1.39
C VAL A 33 -4.30 -4.29 2.73
N MET A 34 -3.03 -3.89 2.89
CA MET A 34 -2.52 -3.20 4.07
C MET A 34 -2.06 -1.79 3.69
N GLY A 35 -2.33 -0.82 4.57
CA GLY A 35 -1.84 0.56 4.42
C GLY A 35 -0.72 0.86 5.39
N ALA A 36 0.40 1.36 4.89
CA ALA A 36 1.50 1.87 5.69
C ALA A 36 1.58 3.40 5.51
N ARG A 37 1.63 4.13 6.63
CA ARG A 37 1.90 5.57 6.60
C ARG A 37 3.39 5.76 6.35
N VAL A 38 3.74 6.42 5.25
CA VAL A 38 5.10 6.88 5.01
C VAL A 38 5.29 8.10 5.88
N ASN A 39 6.01 7.92 6.98
CA ASN A 39 6.51 9.06 7.72
C ASN A 39 7.76 9.56 6.99
N PRO A 40 7.80 10.81 6.50
CA PRO A 40 8.99 11.34 5.82
C PRO A 40 10.19 11.56 6.76
N LEU A 41 10.17 11.04 8.00
CA LEU A 41 11.17 11.28 9.05
C LEU A 41 11.96 10.03 9.47
N THR A 42 12.02 8.99 8.64
CA THR A 42 12.97 7.87 8.83
C THR A 42 13.69 7.59 7.52
N SER A 43 14.44 8.59 7.04
CA SER A 43 15.83 8.31 6.69
C SER A 43 16.61 8.59 7.97
N GLU A 44 17.13 7.53 8.59
CA GLU A 44 18.06 7.63 9.70
C GLU A 44 19.22 8.58 9.33
N GLN A 45 19.43 9.61 10.15
CA GLN A 45 20.73 10.19 10.46
C GLN A 45 20.81 10.27 11.97
#